data_AF-A0A371KPA9-F1
#
_entry.id   AF-A0A371KPA9-F1
#
_cell.length_a   1.000
_cell.length_b   1.000
_cell.length_c   1.000
_cell.angle_alpha   90.00
_cell.angle_beta   90.00
_cell.angle_gamma   90.00
#
_symmetry.space_group_name_H-M   'P 1'
#
loop_
_entity.id
_entity.type
_entity.pdbx_description
1 polymer ?
#
loop_
_entity_poly.entity_id
_entity_poly.type
_entity_poly.pdbx_seq_one_letter_code
_entity_poly.pdbx_strand_id
1 'polypeptide(L)'
;FSKYSFVNNNPVSSAMENIVLELEKAGFAKEQENLAPLYESVKMRAEDVEKAEDKQKIIITLYDKFFKTAFNSTTKKLGIVFTPVEVVDFIVKSVDLTLERHFGKNLASESVHILDPFTGTGTFMVRTLEYLKEQMKEGEISLADITRKFTQELHANEIVLLSYYIAA
;
A
#
# COMPACT_ATOMS: atom_id res chain seq x y z
N PHE A 1 -10.05 -3.59 9.04
CA PHE A 1 -9.19 -2.44 9.43
C PHE A 1 -9.55 -1.80 10.77
N SER A 2 -10.68 -2.16 11.41
CA SER A 2 -11.15 -1.56 12.68
C SER A 2 -10.20 -1.66 13.88
N LYS A 3 -9.24 -2.61 13.86
CA LYS A 3 -8.26 -2.82 14.95
C LYS A 3 -7.01 -1.91 14.84
N TYR A 4 -6.82 -1.18 13.75
CA TYR A 4 -5.64 -0.35 13.51
C TYR A 4 -6.08 1.05 13.08
N SER A 5 -5.62 2.09 13.77
CA SER A 5 -5.99 3.46 13.42
C SER A 5 -5.12 4.00 12.30
N PHE A 6 -5.33 3.48 11.09
CA PHE A 6 -4.65 3.96 9.87
C PHE A 6 -4.84 5.47 9.68
N VAL A 7 -6.08 5.94 9.83
CA VAL A 7 -6.45 7.34 9.64
C VAL A 7 -5.69 8.26 10.60
N ASN A 8 -5.46 7.85 11.85
CA ASN A 8 -4.80 8.71 12.85
C ASN A 8 -3.27 8.72 12.71
N ASN A 9 -2.68 7.69 12.13
CA ASN A 9 -1.23 7.55 12.01
C ASN A 9 -0.71 7.90 10.61
N ASN A 10 -1.59 8.05 9.62
CA ASN A 10 -1.22 8.46 8.28
C ASN A 10 -1.14 10.00 8.19
N PRO A 11 0.02 10.59 7.84
CA PRO A 11 0.19 12.04 7.84
C PRO A 11 -0.70 12.76 6.84
N VAL A 12 -0.99 12.15 5.68
CA VAL A 12 -1.88 12.73 4.66
C VAL A 12 -3.33 12.71 5.14
N SER A 13 -3.79 11.59 5.73
CA SER A 13 -5.13 11.52 6.36
C SER A 13 -5.31 12.57 7.45
N SER A 14 -4.34 12.73 8.35
CA SER A 14 -4.40 13.74 9.40
C SER A 14 -4.48 15.17 8.85
N ALA A 15 -3.72 15.48 7.80
CA ALA A 15 -3.78 16.78 7.14
C ALA A 15 -5.15 17.04 6.47
N MET A 16 -5.72 16.03 5.81
CA MET A 16 -7.04 16.12 5.19
C MET A 16 -8.13 16.33 6.25
N GLU A 17 -8.09 15.60 7.36
CA GLU A 17 -9.09 15.76 8.44
C GLU A 17 -9.06 17.17 9.04
N ASN A 18 -7.86 17.75 9.24
CA ASN A 18 -7.72 19.12 9.72
C ASN A 18 -8.42 20.14 8.80
N ILE A 19 -8.30 19.99 7.47
CA ILE A 19 -8.98 20.87 6.52
C ILE A 19 -10.50 20.72 6.65
N VAL A 20 -10.98 19.48 6.76
CA VAL A 20 -12.41 19.22 6.88
C VAL A 20 -12.98 19.79 8.17
N LEU A 21 -12.26 19.68 9.29
CA LEU A 21 -12.65 20.27 10.57
C LEU A 21 -12.78 21.80 10.50
N GLU A 22 -11.90 22.49 9.76
CA GLU A 22 -12.03 23.93 9.56
C GLU A 22 -13.25 24.29 8.69
N LEU A 23 -13.57 23.46 7.68
CA LEU A 23 -14.78 23.65 6.86
C LEU A 23 -16.06 23.38 7.66
N GLU A 24 -16.06 22.40 8.56
CA GLU A 24 -17.20 22.11 9.45
C GLU A 24 -17.56 23.32 10.32
N LYS A 25 -16.56 24.05 10.83
CA LYS A 25 -16.79 25.31 11.57
C LYS A 25 -17.48 26.38 10.73
N ALA A 26 -17.29 26.35 9.41
CA ALA A 26 -17.92 27.26 8.46
C ALA A 26 -19.31 26.79 7.98
N GLY A 27 -19.84 25.69 8.55
CA GLY A 27 -21.17 25.16 8.23
C GLY A 27 -21.18 24.08 7.15
N PHE A 28 -20.02 23.54 6.76
CA PHE A 28 -19.96 22.37 5.89
C PHE A 28 -20.35 21.10 6.67
N ALA A 29 -21.41 20.41 6.26
CA ALA A 29 -21.80 19.13 6.85
C ALA A 29 -21.28 17.97 5.98
N LYS A 30 -20.63 16.99 6.61
CA LYS A 30 -20.29 15.72 5.95
C LYS A 30 -21.59 14.97 5.63
N GLU A 31 -21.90 14.75 4.35
CA GLU A 31 -23.01 13.89 3.92
C GLU A 31 -22.67 12.39 4.10
N GLN A 32 -22.44 11.95 5.34
CA GLN A 32 -22.11 10.55 5.64
C GLN A 32 -23.35 9.65 5.84
N GLU A 33 -24.50 10.22 6.20
CA GLU A 33 -25.71 9.44 6.52
C GLU A 33 -26.19 8.58 5.34
N ASN A 34 -26.11 9.10 4.12
CA ASN A 34 -26.51 8.38 2.90
C ASN A 34 -25.59 7.21 2.53
N LEU A 35 -24.40 7.11 3.14
CA LEU A 35 -23.39 6.10 2.85
C LEU A 35 -23.30 4.99 3.92
N ALA A 36 -24.10 5.07 5.00
CA ALA A 36 -24.07 4.07 6.07
C ALA A 36 -24.22 2.60 5.58
N PRO A 37 -25.12 2.26 4.63
CA PRO A 37 -25.24 0.90 4.12
C PRO A 37 -23.99 0.39 3.39
N LEU A 38 -23.27 1.30 2.73
CA LEU A 38 -22.01 0.98 2.06
C LEU A 38 -20.94 0.63 3.09
N TYR A 39 -20.75 1.47 4.11
CA TYR A 39 -19.76 1.25 5.16
C TYR A 39 -20.00 -0.07 5.90
N GLU A 40 -21.26 -0.40 6.19
CA GLU A 40 -21.58 -1.68 6.83
C GLU A 40 -21.27 -2.88 5.92
N SER A 41 -21.51 -2.76 4.61
CA SER A 41 -21.13 -3.79 3.64
C SER A 41 -19.61 -4.00 3.57
N VAL A 42 -18.82 -2.92 3.62
CA VAL A 42 -17.36 -3.01 3.66
C VAL A 42 -16.89 -3.66 4.96
N LYS A 43 -17.47 -3.27 6.08
CA LYS A 43 -17.15 -3.80 7.41
C LYS A 43 -17.39 -5.31 7.47
N MET A 44 -18.56 -5.79 7.06
CA MET A 44 -18.88 -7.23 7.03
C MET A 44 -17.89 -8.01 6.17
N ARG A 45 -17.53 -7.51 4.98
CA ARG A 45 -16.56 -8.21 4.11
C ARG A 45 -15.16 -8.29 4.71
N ALA A 46 -14.79 -7.34 5.58
CA ALA A 46 -13.47 -7.25 6.17
C ALA A 46 -13.38 -7.84 7.60
N GLU A 47 -14.50 -8.27 8.18
CA GLU A 47 -14.59 -8.71 9.58
C GLU A 47 -13.86 -10.04 9.82
N ASP A 48 -14.00 -10.99 8.90
CA ASP A 48 -13.42 -12.35 9.01
C ASP A 48 -12.09 -12.52 8.25
N VAL A 49 -11.50 -11.43 7.74
CA VAL A 49 -10.29 -11.52 6.92
C VAL A 49 -9.03 -11.23 7.72
N GLU A 50 -8.27 -12.28 8.00
CA GLU A 50 -7.02 -12.21 8.76
C GLU A 50 -5.78 -11.99 7.87
N LYS A 51 -5.72 -12.68 6.73
CA LYS A 51 -4.56 -12.67 5.82
C LYS A 51 -4.43 -11.36 5.04
N ALA A 52 -3.20 -10.88 4.87
CA ALA A 52 -2.92 -9.64 4.13
C ALA A 52 -3.32 -9.73 2.65
N GLU A 53 -3.04 -10.86 2.00
CA GLU A 53 -3.43 -11.16 0.61
C GLU A 53 -4.94 -11.03 0.38
N ASP A 54 -5.74 -11.53 1.33
CA ASP A 54 -7.20 -11.49 1.22
C ASP A 54 -7.76 -10.09 1.49
N LYS A 55 -7.11 -9.30 2.35
CA LYS A 55 -7.41 -7.86 2.49
C LYS A 55 -7.12 -7.11 1.20
N GLN A 56 -6.03 -7.43 0.50
CA GLN A 56 -5.71 -6.82 -0.79
C GLN A 56 -6.78 -7.14 -1.85
N LYS A 57 -7.29 -8.38 -1.91
CA LYS A 57 -8.42 -8.75 -2.79
C LYS A 57 -9.69 -7.95 -2.49
N ILE A 58 -9.98 -7.69 -1.21
CA ILE A 58 -11.11 -6.84 -0.81
C ILE A 58 -10.91 -5.42 -1.34
N ILE A 59 -9.71 -4.85 -1.16
CA ILE A 59 -9.38 -3.50 -1.65
C ILE A 59 -9.54 -3.43 -3.18
N ILE A 60 -9.03 -4.42 -3.92
CA ILE A 60 -9.19 -4.50 -5.38
C ILE A 60 -10.68 -4.57 -5.75
N THR A 61 -11.47 -5.37 -5.04
CA THR A 61 -12.91 -5.49 -5.31
C THR A 61 -13.67 -4.20 -5.00
N LEU A 62 -13.29 -3.49 -3.94
CA LEU A 62 -13.84 -2.16 -3.62
C LEU A 62 -13.47 -1.15 -4.70
N TYR A 63 -12.22 -1.17 -5.16
CA TYR A 63 -11.77 -0.34 -6.27
C TYR A 63 -12.61 -0.58 -7.54
N ASP A 64 -12.73 -1.83 -7.97
CA ASP A 64 -13.42 -2.19 -9.21
C ASP A 64 -14.92 -1.92 -9.18
N LYS A 65 -15.58 -2.18 -8.04
CA LYS A 65 -17.03 -2.05 -7.94
C LYS A 65 -17.47 -0.66 -7.49
N PHE A 66 -16.83 -0.11 -6.47
CA PHE A 66 -17.22 1.18 -5.90
C PHE A 66 -16.57 2.34 -6.65
N PHE A 67 -15.25 2.38 -6.77
CA PHE A 67 -14.56 3.54 -7.33
C PHE A 67 -14.75 3.69 -8.85
N LYS A 68 -14.82 2.59 -9.59
CA LYS A 68 -15.17 2.63 -11.02
C LYS A 68 -16.58 3.15 -11.27
N THR A 69 -17.51 2.91 -10.34
CA THR A 69 -18.91 3.33 -10.46
C THR A 69 -19.10 4.76 -9.96
N ALA A 70 -18.55 5.09 -8.77
CA ALA A 70 -18.69 6.39 -8.13
C ALA A 70 -17.83 7.48 -8.77
N PHE A 71 -16.68 7.13 -9.33
CA PHE A 71 -15.70 8.08 -9.87
C PHE A 71 -15.31 7.80 -11.33
N ASN A 72 -16.18 7.18 -12.14
CA ASN A 72 -15.88 6.67 -13.50
C ASN A 72 -15.08 7.64 -14.39
N SER A 73 -15.40 8.94 -14.39
CA SER A 73 -14.66 9.95 -15.16
C SER A 73 -13.25 10.21 -14.65
N THR A 74 -13.03 10.08 -13.34
CA THR A 74 -11.75 10.23 -12.67
C THR A 74 -10.94 8.94 -12.79
N THR A 75 -11.54 7.75 -12.58
CA THR A 75 -10.87 6.45 -12.69
C THR A 75 -10.28 6.20 -14.08
N LYS A 76 -11.02 6.55 -15.15
CA LYS A 76 -10.53 6.46 -16.53
C LYS A 76 -9.33 7.38 -16.81
N LYS A 77 -9.22 8.50 -16.10
CA LYS A 77 -8.08 9.44 -16.20
C LYS A 77 -6.91 9.04 -15.29
N LEU A 78 -7.20 8.39 -14.16
CA LEU A 78 -6.21 8.00 -13.15
C LEU A 78 -5.41 6.75 -13.54
N GLY A 79 -5.96 5.86 -14.38
CA GLY A 79 -5.18 4.80 -15.03
C GLY A 79 -4.41 3.89 -14.07
N ILE A 80 -5.00 3.51 -12.92
CA ILE A 80 -4.32 2.64 -11.94
C ILE A 80 -4.11 1.26 -12.57
N VAL A 81 -2.84 0.89 -12.71
CA VAL A 81 -2.41 -0.38 -13.30
C VAL A 81 -2.04 -1.35 -12.19
N PHE A 82 -2.62 -2.55 -12.25
CA PHE A 82 -2.18 -3.67 -11.43
C PHE A 82 -1.09 -4.43 -12.18
N THR A 83 0.16 -4.26 -11.77
CA THR A 83 1.28 -5.01 -12.33
C THR A 83 1.14 -6.49 -11.96
N PRO A 84 1.20 -7.42 -12.94
CA PRO A 84 1.17 -8.85 -12.64
C PRO A 84 2.27 -9.26 -11.66
N VAL A 85 1.92 -10.09 -10.68
CA VAL A 85 2.84 -10.46 -9.58
C VAL A 85 4.07 -11.17 -10.13
N GLU A 86 3.92 -12.00 -11.16
CA GLU A 86 5.00 -12.74 -11.79
C GLU A 86 6.05 -11.82 -12.41
N VAL A 87 5.62 -10.67 -12.95
CA VAL A 87 6.52 -9.65 -13.51
C VAL A 87 7.27 -8.94 -12.38
N VAL A 88 6.58 -8.60 -11.29
CA VAL A 88 7.18 -7.95 -10.12
C VAL A 88 8.23 -8.88 -9.49
N ASP A 89 7.89 -10.14 -9.28
CA ASP A 89 8.79 -11.15 -8.70
C ASP A 89 10.05 -11.33 -9.55
N PHE A 90 9.88 -11.40 -10.86
CA PHE A 90 11.02 -11.50 -11.78
C PHE A 90 11.96 -10.30 -11.62
N ILE A 91 11.42 -9.08 -11.54
CA ILE A 91 12.23 -7.87 -11.38
C ILE A 91 12.94 -7.86 -10.02
N VAL A 92 12.22 -8.12 -8.92
CA VAL A 92 12.79 -8.13 -7.56
C VAL A 92 13.97 -9.11 -7.48
N LYS A 93 13.78 -10.36 -7.93
CA LYS A 93 14.83 -11.39 -7.94
C LYS A 93 15.99 -11.03 -8.86
N SER A 94 15.70 -10.44 -10.02
CA SER A 94 16.74 -10.02 -10.96
C SER A 94 17.60 -8.88 -10.42
N VAL A 95 16.99 -7.93 -9.69
CA VAL A 95 17.73 -6.84 -9.02
C VAL A 95 18.65 -7.39 -7.95
N ASP A 96 18.17 -8.31 -7.11
CA ASP A 96 18.99 -8.95 -6.08
C ASP A 96 20.22 -9.66 -6.67
N LEU A 97 20.00 -10.51 -7.68
CA LEU A 97 21.08 -11.20 -8.40
C LEU A 97 22.07 -10.22 -9.05
N THR A 98 21.56 -9.11 -9.60
CA THR A 98 22.39 -8.07 -10.23
C THR A 98 23.25 -7.35 -9.19
N LEU A 99 22.68 -7.03 -8.02
CA LEU A 99 23.41 -6.44 -6.90
C LEU A 99 24.57 -7.34 -6.47
N GLU A 100 24.34 -8.64 -6.37
CA GLU A 100 25.38 -9.58 -5.92
C GLU A 100 26.49 -9.68 -6.95
N ARG A 101 26.13 -9.89 -8.21
CA ARG A 101 27.07 -10.10 -9.30
C ARG A 101 27.95 -8.89 -9.56
N HIS A 102 27.40 -7.68 -9.48
CA HIS A 102 28.09 -6.47 -9.92
C HIS A 102 28.60 -5.59 -8.78
N PHE A 103 28.02 -5.70 -7.58
CA PHE A 103 28.33 -4.81 -6.46
C PHE A 103 28.70 -5.54 -5.17
N GLY A 104 28.60 -6.88 -5.14
CA GLY A 104 28.86 -7.66 -3.93
C GLY A 104 27.90 -7.31 -2.77
N LYS A 105 26.70 -6.87 -3.10
CA LYS A 105 25.61 -6.52 -2.16
C LYS A 105 24.35 -7.27 -2.56
N ASN A 106 23.35 -7.29 -1.70
CA ASN A 106 22.02 -7.81 -1.99
C ASN A 106 20.95 -6.83 -1.49
N LEU A 107 19.67 -7.13 -1.75
CA LEU A 107 18.54 -6.31 -1.32
C LEU A 107 18.50 -6.14 0.20
N ALA A 108 18.96 -7.12 0.96
CA ALA A 108 19.02 -7.05 2.42
C ALA A 108 20.19 -6.21 2.95
N SER A 109 21.22 -5.93 2.15
CA SER A 109 22.46 -5.28 2.59
C SER A 109 22.24 -3.87 3.16
N GLU A 110 23.10 -3.48 4.11
CA GLU A 110 23.09 -2.13 4.68
C GLU A 110 23.40 -1.03 3.65
N SER A 111 22.71 0.11 3.81
CA SER A 111 22.84 1.30 2.96
C SER A 111 22.48 1.04 1.48
N VAL A 112 21.65 0.03 1.21
CA VAL A 112 21.04 -0.20 -0.11
C VAL A 112 19.61 0.30 -0.06
N HIS A 113 19.39 1.54 -0.48
CA HIS A 113 18.06 2.13 -0.51
C HIS A 113 17.30 1.72 -1.76
N ILE A 114 16.05 1.31 -1.58
CA ILE A 114 15.15 0.87 -2.65
C ILE A 114 14.05 1.92 -2.76
N LEU A 115 13.81 2.42 -3.97
CA LEU A 115 12.82 3.44 -4.26
C LEU A 115 11.88 2.95 -5.35
N ASP A 116 10.58 2.96 -5.06
CA ASP A 116 9.54 2.90 -6.08
C ASP A 116 8.92 4.31 -6.25
N PRO A 117 9.30 5.04 -7.31
CA PRO A 117 8.82 6.40 -7.53
C PRO A 117 7.34 6.47 -7.99
N PHE A 118 6.72 5.34 -8.32
CA PHE A 118 5.34 5.23 -8.81
C PHE A 118 4.68 3.97 -8.25
N THR A 119 4.58 3.91 -6.92
CA THR A 119 4.27 2.68 -6.18
C THR A 119 2.89 2.10 -6.49
N GLY A 120 1.94 2.91 -6.97
CA GLY A 120 0.60 2.47 -7.29
C GLY A 120 -0.05 1.87 -6.05
N THR A 121 -0.29 0.56 -6.08
CA THR A 121 -0.86 -0.20 -4.96
C THR A 121 0.19 -0.80 -4.00
N GLY A 122 1.46 -0.40 -4.11
CA GLY A 122 2.53 -0.87 -3.22
C GLY A 122 3.15 -2.21 -3.62
N THR A 123 2.82 -2.77 -4.80
CA THR A 123 3.14 -4.16 -5.13
C THR A 123 4.64 -4.45 -5.08
N PHE A 124 5.50 -3.58 -5.61
CA PHE A 124 6.96 -3.79 -5.53
C PHE A 124 7.47 -3.81 -4.09
N MET A 125 6.95 -2.96 -3.21
CA MET A 125 7.34 -2.94 -1.80
C MET A 125 6.90 -4.22 -1.08
N VAL A 126 5.65 -4.65 -1.30
CA VAL A 126 5.12 -5.89 -0.72
C VAL A 126 5.95 -7.10 -1.17
N ARG A 127 6.17 -7.26 -2.48
CA ARG A 127 6.93 -8.39 -3.01
C ARG A 127 8.40 -8.37 -2.58
N THR A 128 9.00 -7.18 -2.41
CA THR A 128 10.35 -7.04 -1.84
C THR A 128 10.40 -7.55 -0.40
N LEU A 129 9.44 -7.16 0.44
CA LEU A 129 9.38 -7.61 1.84
C LEU A 129 9.10 -9.11 1.94
N GLU A 130 8.26 -9.66 1.07
CA GLU A 130 7.99 -11.10 1.00
C GLU A 130 9.22 -11.89 0.58
N TYR A 131 9.97 -11.39 -0.41
CA TYR A 131 11.25 -11.97 -0.83
C TYR A 131 12.29 -11.97 0.32
N LEU A 132 12.45 -10.85 1.03
CA LEU A 132 13.32 -10.78 2.20
C LEU A 132 12.86 -11.75 3.31
N LYS A 133 11.54 -11.91 3.49
CA LYS A 133 10.98 -12.89 4.43
C LYS A 133 11.29 -14.33 4.04
N GLU A 134 11.39 -14.65 2.75
CA GLU A 134 11.85 -15.95 2.26
C GLU A 134 13.32 -16.17 2.62
N GLN A 135 14.21 -15.21 2.34
CA GLN A 135 15.62 -15.26 2.74
C GLN A 135 15.80 -15.42 4.26
N MET A 136 14.95 -14.76 5.06
CA MET A 136 14.96 -14.93 6.51
C MET A 136 14.58 -16.35 6.95
N LYS A 137 13.62 -17.00 6.27
CA LYS A 137 13.25 -18.39 6.57
C LYS A 137 14.35 -19.38 6.21
N GLU A 138 15.14 -19.06 5.19
CA GLU A 138 16.29 -19.84 4.75
C GLU A 138 17.53 -19.63 5.64
N GLY A 139 17.47 -18.63 6.54
CA GLY A 139 18.53 -18.33 7.50
C GLY A 139 19.63 -17.42 6.96
N GLU A 140 19.41 -16.80 5.80
CA GLU A 140 20.39 -15.91 5.16
C GLU A 140 20.43 -14.52 5.81
N ILE A 141 19.28 -14.07 6.33
CA ILE A 141 19.13 -12.74 6.95
C ILE A 141 18.30 -12.82 8.23
N SER A 142 18.34 -11.75 9.03
CA SER A 142 17.61 -11.65 10.28
C SER A 142 16.34 -10.79 10.17
N LEU A 143 15.46 -10.87 11.16
CA LEU A 143 14.33 -9.94 11.29
C LEU A 143 14.80 -8.48 11.47
N ALA A 144 15.99 -8.28 12.06
CA ALA A 144 16.56 -6.94 12.23
C ALA A 144 16.91 -6.31 10.86
N ASP A 145 17.37 -7.10 9.90
CA ASP A 145 17.65 -6.65 8.53
C ASP A 145 16.37 -6.17 7.84
N ILE A 146 15.30 -6.96 7.94
CA ILE A 146 13.98 -6.59 7.40
C ILE A 146 13.45 -5.33 8.09
N THR A 147 13.61 -5.23 9.41
CA THR A 147 13.14 -4.07 10.19
C THR A 147 13.86 -2.80 9.76
N ARG A 148 15.19 -2.84 9.59
CA ARG A 148 15.98 -1.72 9.06
C ARG A 148 15.51 -1.34 7.66
N LYS A 149 15.32 -2.32 6.77
CA LYS A 149 14.81 -2.05 5.41
C LYS A 149 13.49 -1.30 5.46
N PHE A 150 12.52 -1.86 6.16
CA PHE A 150 11.17 -1.30 6.27
C PHE A 150 11.16 0.11 6.87
N THR A 151 12.00 0.37 7.88
CA THR A 151 11.94 1.64 8.63
C THR A 151 12.81 2.75 8.05
N GLN A 152 13.83 2.43 7.25
CA GLN A 152 14.87 3.40 6.86
C GLN A 152 15.28 3.34 5.38
N GLU A 153 15.12 2.21 4.70
CA GLU A 153 15.72 2.00 3.38
C GLU A 153 14.74 1.63 2.27
N LEU A 154 13.45 1.46 2.57
CA LEU A 154 12.38 1.33 1.59
C LEU A 154 11.65 2.68 1.42
N HIS A 155 11.54 3.13 0.18
CA HIS A 155 10.91 4.40 -0.18
C HIS A 155 9.89 4.19 -1.27
N ALA A 156 8.73 4.84 -1.15
CA ALA A 156 7.64 4.74 -2.12
C ALA A 156 6.96 6.09 -2.29
N ASN A 157 6.74 6.48 -3.55
CA ASN A 157 6.03 7.71 -3.90
C ASN A 157 4.78 7.39 -4.73
N GLU A 158 3.71 8.15 -4.50
CA GLU A 158 2.47 8.08 -5.27
C GLU A 158 1.83 9.45 -5.36
N ILE A 159 1.28 9.79 -6.53
CA ILE A 159 0.60 11.06 -6.79
C ILE A 159 -0.92 10.94 -6.60
N VAL A 160 -1.48 9.75 -6.84
CA VAL A 160 -2.91 9.49 -6.73
C VAL A 160 -3.25 9.14 -5.28
N LEU A 161 -4.03 10.00 -4.62
CA LEU A 161 -4.40 9.85 -3.20
C LEU A 161 -5.00 8.48 -2.85
N LEU A 162 -5.84 7.93 -3.73
CA LEU A 162 -6.43 6.61 -3.51
C LEU A 162 -5.38 5.49 -3.56
N SER A 163 -4.49 5.53 -4.54
CA SER A 163 -3.38 4.58 -4.66
C SER A 163 -2.45 4.68 -3.45
N TYR A 164 -2.15 5.91 -3.00
CA TYR A 164 -1.39 6.16 -1.78
C TYR A 164 -2.01 5.47 -0.55
N TYR A 165 -3.33 5.59 -0.34
CA TYR A 165 -3.99 4.92 0.77
C TYR A 165 -4.05 3.40 0.66
N ILE A 166 -3.93 2.85 -0.54
CA ILE A 166 -3.84 1.40 -0.76
C ILE A 166 -2.41 0.90 -0.51
N ALA A 167 -1.40 1.69 -0.87
CA ALA A 167 0.00 1.33 -0.74
C ALA A 167 0.55 1.48 0.70
N ALA A 168 0.03 2.43 1.47
CA ALA A 168 0.44 2.72 2.86
C ALA A 168 -0.14 1.73 3.88
#